data_AF-A0A2V5TEC4-F1
#
_entry.id   AF-A0A2V5TEC4-F1
#
_cell.length_a   1.000
_cell.length_b   1.000
_cell.length_c   1.000
_cell.angle_alpha   90.00
_cell.angle_beta   90.00
_cell.angle_gamma   90.00
#
_symmetry.space_group_name_H-M   'P 1'
#
loop_
_entity.id
_entity.type
_entity.pdbx_description
1 polymer ?
#
loop_
_entity_poly.entity_id
_entity_poly.type
_entity_poly.pdbx_seq_one_letter_code
_entity_poly.pdbx_strand_id
1 'polypeptide(L)'
;MRRLTAVEFFCIVQRPSHEKRDEVKAMNQLSKVVCTAAACVVAAVTVNRAENSQKSARDLAWVRERVQELEPTAKERRLDEIGWAGSIREAERLAKQNNRPVFLFTHDGRINTGRC
;
A
#
# COMPACT_ATOMS: atom_id res chain seq x y z
N MET A 1 0.86 89.51 14.40
CA MET A 1 -0.31 88.66 14.13
C MET A 1 0.17 87.24 13.85
N ARG A 2 -0.44 86.25 14.55
CA ARG A 2 -0.57 84.78 14.31
C ARG A 2 0.73 83.94 14.18
N ARG A 3 1.04 82.90 14.97
CA ARG A 3 0.37 81.77 15.70
C ARG A 3 0.54 80.41 14.99
N LEU A 4 1.08 79.45 15.77
CA LEU A 4 0.86 77.98 15.83
C LEU A 4 1.45 77.14 14.67
N THR A 5 2.52 76.34 14.84
CA THR A 5 2.72 75.06 15.56
C THR A 5 2.01 73.84 14.98
N ALA A 6 2.81 72.77 14.87
CA ALA A 6 2.50 71.37 15.22
C ALA A 6 2.39 70.38 14.04
N VAL A 7 3.21 69.32 14.18
CA VAL A 7 2.96 67.94 13.69
C VAL A 7 3.24 67.75 12.19
N GLU A 8 4.42 67.37 11.68
CA GLU A 8 5.23 66.20 12.07
C GLU A 8 4.41 65.11 12.73
N PHE A 9 3.63 64.33 11.97
CA PHE A 9 3.35 62.91 12.27
C PHE A 9 2.40 62.20 11.28
N PHE A 10 1.74 62.89 10.36
CA PHE A 10 0.67 62.25 9.59
C PHE A 10 1.15 61.67 8.25
N CYS A 11 1.52 60.39 8.29
CA CYS A 11 1.43 59.43 7.18
C CYS A 11 2.46 59.55 6.03
N ILE A 12 3.71 59.16 6.27
CA ILE A 12 4.44 58.28 5.32
C ILE A 12 3.91 56.84 5.51
N VAL A 13 2.60 56.70 5.39
CA VAL A 13 1.97 55.44 4.98
C VAL A 13 1.48 55.76 3.60
N GLN A 14 2.37 55.60 2.63
CA GLN A 14 2.11 55.75 1.21
C GLN A 14 0.85 54.94 0.89
N ARG A 15 -0.32 55.59 0.79
CA ARG A 15 -1.52 54.91 0.30
C ARG A 15 -1.19 54.49 -1.12
N PRO A 16 -1.13 53.18 -1.43
CA PRO A 16 -0.88 52.75 -2.79
C PRO A 16 -1.97 53.34 -3.71
N SER A 17 -1.55 53.93 -4.84
CA SER A 17 -2.46 54.33 -5.93
C SER A 17 -3.44 53.20 -6.22
N HIS A 18 -4.68 53.56 -6.55
CA HIS A 18 -5.78 52.61 -6.79
C HIS A 18 -5.33 51.44 -7.70
N GLU A 19 -4.57 51.76 -8.74
CA GLU A 19 -3.97 50.83 -9.70
C GLU A 19 -3.06 49.76 -9.07
N LYS A 20 -2.20 50.12 -8.12
CA LYS A 20 -1.33 49.14 -7.41
C LYS A 20 -2.10 48.26 -6.43
N ARG A 21 -3.27 48.70 -5.95
CA ARG A 21 -4.14 47.87 -5.09
C ARG A 21 -4.85 46.80 -5.89
N ASP A 22 -5.20 47.08 -7.13
CA ASP A 22 -5.92 46.15 -7.98
C ASP A 22 -4.98 45.04 -8.49
N GLU A 23 -3.71 45.35 -8.81
CA GLU A 23 -2.67 44.35 -9.10
C GLU A 23 -2.38 43.42 -7.92
N VAL A 24 -2.21 43.96 -6.71
CA VAL A 24 -1.92 43.14 -5.51
C VAL A 24 -3.12 42.25 -5.14
N LYS A 25 -4.35 42.75 -5.34
CA LYS A 25 -5.56 41.93 -5.17
C LYS A 25 -5.62 40.83 -6.22
N ALA A 26 -5.34 41.12 -7.49
CA ALA A 26 -5.31 40.13 -8.56
C ALA A 26 -4.27 39.03 -8.29
N MET A 27 -3.07 39.40 -7.86
CA MET A 27 -1.99 38.46 -7.52
C MET A 27 -2.32 37.61 -6.27
N ASN A 28 -2.96 38.18 -5.25
CA ASN A 28 -3.44 37.44 -4.08
C ASN A 28 -4.61 36.49 -4.42
N GLN A 29 -5.49 36.88 -5.34
CA GLN A 29 -6.58 36.01 -5.81
C GLN A 29 -6.06 34.83 -6.64
N LEU A 30 -5.10 35.07 -7.55
CA LEU A 30 -4.44 34.00 -8.30
C LEU A 30 -3.70 33.04 -7.37
N SER A 31 -3.00 33.54 -6.35
CA SER A 31 -2.31 32.70 -5.36
C SER A 31 -3.27 31.81 -4.56
N LYS A 32 -4.45 32.32 -4.19
CA LYS A 32 -5.47 31.54 -3.46
C LYS A 32 -6.05 30.42 -4.31
N VAL A 33 -6.33 30.69 -5.58
CA VAL A 33 -6.88 29.69 -6.52
C VAL A 33 -5.88 28.55 -6.74
N VAL A 34 -4.60 28.86 -6.95
CA VAL A 34 -3.54 27.85 -7.12
C VAL A 34 -3.37 26.99 -5.87
N CYS A 35 -3.31 27.59 -4.68
CA CYS A 35 -3.21 26.85 -3.42
C CYS A 35 -4.42 25.96 -3.16
N THR A 36 -5.62 26.42 -3.51
CA THR A 36 -6.86 25.64 -3.33
C THR A 36 -6.89 24.44 -4.27
N ALA A 37 -6.52 24.62 -5.54
CA ALA A 37 -6.43 23.54 -6.52
C ALA A 37 -5.40 22.48 -6.10
N ALA A 38 -4.21 22.91 -5.64
CA ALA A 38 -3.18 21.99 -5.14
C ALA A 38 -3.66 21.19 -3.92
N ALA A 39 -4.36 21.83 -2.98
CA ALA A 39 -4.93 21.15 -1.81
C ALA A 39 -5.99 20.10 -2.20
N CYS A 40 -6.84 20.41 -3.19
CA CYS A 40 -7.82 19.46 -3.71
C CYS A 40 -7.17 18.23 -4.36
N VAL A 41 -6.09 18.42 -5.13
CA VAL A 41 -5.36 17.31 -5.76
C VAL A 41 -4.70 16.42 -4.70
N VAL A 42 -4.06 17.02 -3.68
CA VAL A 42 -3.45 16.27 -2.58
C VAL A 42 -4.52 15.46 -1.83
N ALA A 43 -5.67 16.05 -1.53
CA ALA A 43 -6.78 15.35 -0.87
C ALA A 43 -7.31 14.19 -1.72
N ALA A 44 -7.45 14.36 -3.04
CA ALA A 44 -7.91 13.29 -3.93
C ALA A 44 -6.92 12.11 -3.98
N VAL A 45 -5.62 12.39 -3.97
CA VAL A 45 -4.57 11.35 -3.97
C VAL A 45 -4.53 10.59 -2.64
N THR A 46 -4.66 11.27 -1.50
CA THR A 46 -4.66 10.60 -0.19
C THR A 46 -5.89 9.71 0.02
N VAL A 47 -7.06 10.15 -0.46
CA VAL A 47 -8.30 9.35 -0.42
C VAL A 47 -8.16 8.08 -1.26
N ASN A 48 -7.71 8.20 -2.51
CA ASN A 48 -7.49 7.03 -3.38
C ASN A 48 -6.48 6.04 -2.78
N ARG A 49 -5.41 6.54 -2.16
CA ARG A 49 -4.39 5.69 -1.54
C ARG A 49 -4.94 4.96 -0.31
N ALA A 50 -5.73 5.63 0.51
CA ALA A 50 -6.38 5.04 1.68
C ALA A 50 -7.38 3.94 1.25
N GLU A 51 -8.22 4.22 0.26
CA GLU A 51 -9.17 3.25 -0.28
C GLU A 51 -8.47 2.00 -0.85
N ASN A 52 -7.41 2.20 -1.64
CA ASN A 52 -6.64 1.09 -2.20
C ASN A 52 -5.94 0.26 -1.10
N SER A 53 -5.37 0.93 -0.08
CA SER A 53 -4.79 0.23 1.07
C SER A 53 -5.83 -0.57 1.83
N GLN A 54 -7.03 -0.02 2.05
CA GLN A 54 -8.12 -0.73 2.72
C GLN A 54 -8.60 -1.93 1.89
N LYS A 55 -8.71 -1.78 0.57
CA LYS A 55 -9.05 -2.87 -0.35
C LYS A 55 -8.01 -3.99 -0.29
N SER A 56 -6.72 -3.67 -0.39
CA SER A 56 -5.64 -4.67 -0.27
C SER A 56 -5.63 -5.38 1.09
N ALA A 57 -5.93 -4.67 2.17
CA ALA A 57 -6.00 -5.26 3.51
C ALA A 57 -7.18 -6.23 3.62
N ARG A 58 -8.34 -5.87 3.04
CA ARG A 58 -9.52 -6.74 2.95
C ARG A 58 -9.23 -8.00 2.14
N ASP A 59 -8.56 -7.86 1.00
CA ASP A 59 -8.21 -8.99 0.13
C ASP A 59 -7.26 -9.96 0.86
N LEU A 60 -6.25 -9.44 1.58
CA LEU A 60 -5.35 -10.27 2.39
C LEU A 60 -6.06 -10.98 3.55
N ALA A 61 -7.01 -10.31 4.20
CA ALA A 61 -7.81 -10.91 5.26
C ALA A 61 -8.68 -12.06 4.72
N TRP A 62 -9.33 -11.86 3.57
CA TRP A 62 -10.11 -12.89 2.88
C TRP A 62 -9.24 -14.09 2.45
N VAL A 63 -8.06 -13.85 1.87
CA VAL A 63 -7.12 -14.93 1.52
C VAL A 63 -6.71 -15.71 2.77
N ARG A 64 -6.36 -15.03 3.85
CA ARG A 64 -5.95 -15.68 5.10
C ARG A 64 -7.06 -16.55 5.68
N GLU A 65 -8.30 -16.07 5.67
CA GLU A 65 -9.47 -16.82 6.10
C GLU A 65 -9.65 -18.09 5.25
N ARG A 66 -9.58 -17.96 3.92
CA ARG A 66 -9.69 -19.11 3.01
C ARG A 66 -8.55 -20.11 3.19
N VAL A 67 -7.31 -19.64 3.36
CA VAL A 67 -6.17 -20.50 3.65
C VAL A 67 -6.40 -21.26 4.95
N GLN A 68 -6.84 -20.59 6.00
CA GLN A 68 -7.10 -21.23 7.29
C GLN A 68 -8.24 -22.26 7.23
N GLU A 69 -9.26 -22.00 6.42
CA GLU A 69 -10.38 -22.93 6.19
C GLU A 69 -9.95 -24.18 5.39
N LEU A 70 -9.06 -24.00 4.40
CA LEU A 70 -8.65 -25.06 3.48
C LEU A 70 -7.36 -25.78 3.90
N GLU A 71 -6.62 -25.24 4.87
CA GLU A 71 -5.41 -25.88 5.36
C GLU A 71 -5.74 -27.25 5.98
N PRO A 72 -5.02 -28.32 5.59
CA PRO A 72 -5.26 -29.63 6.16
C PRO A 72 -5.09 -29.62 7.68
N THR A 73 -6.07 -30.19 8.39
CA THR A 73 -6.00 -30.37 9.83
C THR A 73 -4.83 -31.27 10.22
N ALA A 74 -4.36 -31.20 11.47
CA ALA A 74 -3.25 -32.05 11.94
C ALA A 74 -3.49 -33.55 11.69
N LYS A 75 -4.76 -34.01 11.74
CA LYS A 75 -5.14 -35.39 11.44
C LYS A 75 -5.02 -35.74 9.94
N GLU A 76 -5.25 -34.78 9.06
CA GLU A 76 -5.12 -34.94 7.61
C GLU A 76 -3.66 -34.85 7.15
N ARG A 77 -2.82 -34.16 7.92
CA ARG A 77 -1.36 -34.06 7.72
C ARG A 77 -0.57 -35.31 8.10
N ARG A 78 -1.23 -36.45 8.38
CA ARG A 78 -0.54 -37.73 8.66
C ARG A 78 0.35 -38.21 7.50
N LEU A 79 0.14 -37.70 6.29
CA LEU A 79 1.05 -37.95 5.17
C LEU A 79 2.44 -37.34 5.39
N ASP A 80 2.55 -36.26 6.18
CA ASP A 80 3.83 -35.64 6.54
C ASP A 80 4.66 -36.55 7.48
N GLU A 81 4.01 -37.49 8.18
CA GLU A 81 4.68 -38.50 9.02
C GLU A 81 5.33 -39.62 8.18
N ILE A 82 5.02 -39.69 6.88
CA ILE A 82 5.66 -40.63 5.97
C ILE A 82 7.05 -40.08 5.62
N GLY A 83 8.08 -40.75 6.12
CA GLY A 83 9.46 -40.39 5.83
C GLY A 83 9.77 -40.48 4.33
N TRP A 84 10.22 -39.38 3.75
CA TRP A 84 10.69 -39.30 2.36
C TRP A 84 12.17 -39.70 2.28
N ALA A 85 12.50 -40.65 1.42
CA ALA A 85 13.89 -41.06 1.17
C ALA A 85 14.48 -40.28 -0.01
N GLY A 86 15.77 -39.95 0.06
CA GLY A 86 16.44 -39.17 -0.98
C GLY A 86 16.74 -39.96 -2.26
N SER A 87 16.60 -41.29 -2.22
CA SER A 87 16.78 -42.16 -3.38
C SER A 87 15.95 -43.44 -3.28
N ILE A 88 15.67 -44.08 -4.42
CA ILE A 88 14.93 -45.36 -4.49
C ILE A 88 15.67 -46.47 -3.74
N ARG A 89 17.01 -46.52 -3.82
CA ARG A 89 17.83 -47.52 -3.12
C ARG A 89 17.73 -47.37 -1.60
N GLU A 90 17.71 -46.14 -1.13
CA GLU A 90 17.52 -45.85 0.29
C GLU A 90 16.10 -46.21 0.75
N ALA A 91 15.09 -45.86 -0.03
CA ALA A 91 13.70 -46.25 0.25
C ALA A 91 13.56 -47.77 0.39
N GLU A 92 14.14 -48.53 -0.53
CA GLU A 92 14.13 -50.00 -0.51
C GLU A 92 14.84 -50.55 0.74
N ARG A 93 16.02 -50.01 1.08
CA ARG A 93 16.76 -50.41 2.29
C ARG A 93 15.93 -50.16 3.55
N LEU A 94 15.34 -48.97 3.69
CA LEU A 94 14.52 -48.59 4.85
C LEU A 94 13.24 -49.42 4.94
N ALA A 95 12.61 -49.71 3.81
CA ALA A 95 11.44 -50.58 3.72
C ALA A 95 11.71 -51.98 4.24
N LYS A 96 12.82 -52.60 3.81
CA LYS A 96 13.25 -53.92 4.31
C LYS A 96 13.55 -53.91 5.80
N GLN A 97 14.23 -52.87 6.29
CA GLN A 97 14.59 -52.76 7.71
C GLN A 97 13.37 -52.60 8.62
N ASN A 98 12.37 -51.84 8.19
CA ASN A 98 11.19 -51.54 9.01
C ASN A 98 9.98 -52.43 8.68
N ASN A 99 10.13 -53.35 7.73
CA ASN A 99 9.05 -54.18 7.18
C ASN A 99 7.84 -53.32 6.73
N ARG A 100 8.11 -52.24 5.99
CA ARG A 100 7.09 -51.31 5.47
C ARG A 100 7.09 -51.30 3.93
N PRO A 101 5.93 -51.17 3.27
CA PRO A 101 5.86 -51.08 1.81
C PRO A 101 6.43 -49.75 1.28
N VAL A 102 6.90 -49.76 0.04
CA VAL A 102 7.35 -48.57 -0.70
C VAL A 102 6.26 -48.16 -1.69
N PHE A 103 5.90 -46.88 -1.69
CA PHE A 103 5.06 -46.27 -2.71
C PHE A 103 5.92 -45.34 -3.56
N LEU A 104 5.89 -45.51 -4.89
CA LEU A 104 6.62 -44.67 -5.84
C LEU A 104 5.62 -43.82 -6.61
N PHE A 105 5.68 -42.50 -6.42
CA PHE A 105 4.94 -41.53 -7.22
C PHE A 105 5.83 -41.02 -8.34
N THR A 106 5.55 -41.44 -9.57
CA THR A 106 6.18 -40.88 -10.77
C THR A 106 5.21 -39.91 -11.43
N HIS A 107 5.65 -38.69 -11.68
CA HIS A 107 4.91 -37.75 -12.51
C HIS A 107 5.41 -37.87 -13.96
N ASP A 108 4.49 -38.11 -14.90
CA ASP A 108 4.75 -37.96 -16.32
C ASP A 108 4.06 -36.69 -16.81
N GLY A 109 4.76 -35.55 -16.69
CA GLY A 109 4.17 -34.27 -17.03
C GLY A 109 5.11 -33.09 -16.83
N ARG A 110 4.79 -31.97 -17.48
CA ARG A 110 5.48 -30.69 -17.26
C ARG A 110 4.72 -29.93 -16.18
N ILE A 111 5.05 -30.21 -14.92
CA ILE A 111 4.51 -29.51 -13.73
C ILE A 111 4.59 -27.98 -13.91
N ASN A 112 5.68 -27.49 -14.50
CA ASN A 112 5.89 -26.06 -14.77
C ASN A 112 4.88 -25.44 -15.74
N THR A 113 4.09 -26.24 -16.46
CA THR A 113 3.08 -25.78 -17.42
C THR A 113 1.64 -26.09 -16.99
N GLY A 114 1.45 -26.60 -15.76
CA GLY A 114 0.12 -26.91 -15.22
C GLY A 114 -0.57 -28.11 -15.88
N ARG A 115 0.17 -28.93 -16.64
CA ARG A 115 -0.32 -30.22 -17.15
C ARG A 115 0.41 -31.35 -16.44
N CYS A 116 -0.35 -32.01 -15.56
CA CYS A 116 0.01 -33.27 -14.93
C CYS A 116 -0.30 -34.44 -15.86
#